data_AF-A0A521VDZ3-F1
#
_entry.id   AF-A0A521VDZ3-F1
#
_cell.length_a   1.000
_cell.length_b   1.000
_cell.length_c   1.000
_cell.angle_alpha   90.00
_cell.angle_beta   90.00
_cell.angle_gamma   90.00
#
_symmetry.space_group_name_H-M   'P 1'
#
loop_
_entity.id
_entity.type
_entity.pdbx_description
1 polymer ?
#
loop_
_entity_poly.entity_id
_entity_poly.type
_entity_poly.pdbx_seq_one_letter_code
_entity_poly.pdbx_strand_id
1 'polypeptide(L)'
;MRHIERHRTHRSGWLRAAVLGANDGIVSTASLVLGVAAAGAGSRTILIAGVAGLVAGAMSMAAGEYVSVSSQADTEGADLDRERRELAAHPEHEHAEMTA
;
A
#
# COMPACT_ATOMS: atom_id res chain seq x y z
N MET A 1 -7.41 -12.56 -31.63
CA MET A 1 -7.80 -11.19 -31.23
C MET A 1 -7.23 -10.93 -29.84
N ARG A 2 -6.39 -9.91 -29.66
CA ARG A 2 -5.80 -9.58 -28.36
C ARG A 2 -6.83 -8.73 -27.60
N HIS A 3 -7.54 -9.32 -26.64
CA HIS A 3 -8.46 -8.60 -25.78
C HIS A 3 -7.63 -7.67 -24.88
N ILE A 4 -7.72 -6.35 -25.09
CA ILE A 4 -7.11 -5.35 -24.20
C ILE A 4 -8.13 -5.07 -23.11
N GLU A 5 -8.08 -5.87 -22.05
CA GLU A 5 -8.95 -5.68 -20.90
C GLU A 5 -8.36 -4.59 -20.01
N ARG A 6 -9.01 -3.43 -20.00
CA ARG A 6 -8.56 -2.29 -19.22
C ARG A 6 -9.00 -2.47 -17.77
N HIS A 7 -8.28 -3.31 -17.03
CA HIS A 7 -8.54 -3.57 -15.62
C HIS A 7 -8.41 -2.27 -14.81
N ARG A 8 -9.55 -1.78 -14.29
CA ARG A 8 -9.61 -0.59 -13.43
C ARG A 8 -9.08 -0.86 -12.01
N THR A 9 -8.80 -2.12 -11.67
CA THR A 9 -8.35 -2.59 -10.35
C THR A 9 -7.04 -1.92 -9.92
N HIS A 10 -6.12 -1.65 -10.85
CA HIS A 10 -4.90 -0.92 -10.52
C HIS A 10 -5.17 0.53 -10.07
N ARG A 11 -6.30 1.12 -10.51
CA ARG A 11 -6.71 2.47 -10.15
C ARG A 11 -7.49 2.54 -8.82
N SER A 12 -7.92 1.44 -8.23
CA SER A 12 -8.52 1.47 -6.90
C SER A 12 -7.46 1.45 -5.81
N GLY A 13 -6.35 0.73 -6.01
CA GLY A 13 -5.25 0.61 -5.03
C GLY A 13 -4.60 1.94 -4.67
N TRP A 14 -4.07 2.67 -5.65
CA TRP A 14 -3.44 3.98 -5.43
C TRP A 14 -4.41 5.04 -4.87
N LEU A 15 -5.69 5.00 -5.26
CA LEU A 15 -6.70 5.93 -4.75
C LEU A 15 -7.00 5.64 -3.27
N ARG A 16 -7.14 4.36 -2.91
CA ARG A 16 -7.30 3.93 -1.51
C ARG A 16 -6.12 4.40 -0.67
N ALA A 17 -4.89 4.16 -1.12
CA ALA A 17 -3.67 4.58 -0.43
C ALA A 17 -3.60 6.11 -0.28
N ALA A 18 -3.93 6.86 -1.33
CA ALA A 18 -3.94 8.32 -1.31
C ALA A 18 -4.99 8.89 -0.34
N VAL A 19 -6.21 8.34 -0.31
CA VAL A 19 -7.29 8.81 0.57
C VAL A 19 -6.97 8.51 2.04
N LEU A 20 -6.53 7.28 2.35
CA LEU A 20 -6.11 6.90 3.71
C LEU A 20 -4.92 7.76 4.15
N GLY A 21 -3.90 7.91 3.30
CA GLY A 21 -2.73 8.73 3.61
C GLY A 21 -3.07 10.21 3.84
N ALA A 22 -3.98 10.79 3.06
CA ALA A 22 -4.44 12.16 3.28
C ALA A 22 -5.20 12.31 4.60
N ASN A 23 -6.12 11.39 4.90
CA ASN A 23 -6.88 11.39 6.14
C ASN A 23 -5.95 11.27 7.37
N ASP A 24 -5.10 10.25 7.37
CA ASP A 24 -4.18 10.00 8.46
C ASP A 24 -3.15 11.13 8.60
N GLY A 25 -2.65 11.68 7.48
CA GLY A 25 -1.73 12.81 7.48
C GLY A 25 -2.31 14.06 8.12
N ILE A 26 -3.57 14.41 7.82
CA ILE A 26 -4.26 15.56 8.43
C ILE A 26 -4.45 15.33 9.93
N VAL A 27 -5.03 14.20 10.33
CA VAL A 27 -5.37 13.91 11.72
C VAL A 27 -4.10 13.81 12.58
N SER A 28 -3.09 13.10 12.12
CA SER A 28 -1.83 12.90 12.86
C SER A 28 -1.03 14.20 12.99
N THR A 29 -0.87 14.96 11.91
CA THR A 29 -0.11 16.23 11.94
C THR A 29 -0.80 17.27 12.80
N ALA A 30 -2.13 17.40 12.70
CA ALA A 30 -2.90 18.32 13.52
C ALA A 30 -2.83 17.95 15.01
N SER A 31 -2.98 16.66 15.33
CA SER A 31 -2.87 16.17 16.71
C SER A 31 -1.48 16.38 17.29
N LEU A 32 -0.42 16.15 16.51
CA LEU A 32 0.96 16.41 16.90
C LEU A 32 1.19 17.90 17.19
N VAL A 33 0.81 18.77 16.26
CA VAL A 33 0.94 20.23 16.41
C VAL A 33 0.17 20.73 17.61
N LEU A 34 -1.07 20.27 17.79
CA LEU A 34 -1.91 20.63 18.93
C LEU A 34 -1.29 20.16 20.26
N GLY A 35 -0.79 18.93 20.32
CA GLY A 35 -0.14 18.39 21.53
C GLY A 35 1.12 19.15 21.92
N VAL A 36 1.97 19.47 20.93
CA VAL A 36 3.20 20.25 21.14
C VAL A 36 2.86 21.69 21.57
N ALA A 37 1.83 22.30 20.98
CA ALA A 37 1.36 23.62 21.37
C ALA A 37 0.76 23.64 22.79
N ALA A 38 -0.05 22.63 23.13
CA ALA A 38 -0.64 22.48 24.46
C ALA A 38 0.42 22.29 25.56
N ALA A 39 1.58 21.73 25.21
CA ALA A 39 2.75 21.62 26.10
C ALA A 39 3.50 22.96 26.31
N GLY A 40 3.02 24.07 25.75
CA GLY A 40 3.63 25.39 25.91
C GLY A 40 4.84 25.65 25.01
N ALA A 41 5.03 24.86 23.95
CA ALA A 41 6.14 25.06 23.02
C ALA A 41 5.98 26.36 22.21
N GLY A 42 7.11 27.03 21.94
CA GLY A 42 7.12 28.21 21.08
C GLY A 42 6.85 27.89 19.61
N SER A 43 6.42 28.89 18.83
CA SER A 43 6.01 28.74 17.42
C SER A 43 7.06 28.10 16.52
N ARG A 44 8.36 28.38 16.76
CA ARG A 44 9.46 27.76 16.01
C ARG A 44 9.54 26.25 16.25
N THR A 45 9.36 25.81 17.49
CA THR A 45 9.36 24.39 17.85
C THR A 45 8.15 23.68 17.26
N ILE A 46 6.98 24.31 17.33
CA ILE A 46 5.74 23.78 16.72
C ILE A 46 5.92 23.58 15.22
N LEU A 47 6.48 24.57 14.51
CA LEU A 47 6.71 24.48 13.07
C LEU A 47 7.67 23.34 12.71
N ILE A 48 8.79 23.24 13.43
CA ILE A 48 9.78 22.17 13.21
C ILE A 48 9.14 20.80 13.48
N ALA A 49 8.42 20.65 14.59
CA ALA A 49 7.76 19.39 14.94
C ALA A 49 6.69 18.99 13.91
N GLY A 50 5.86 19.94 13.47
CA GLY A 50 4.82 19.69 12.48
C GLY A 50 5.39 19.28 11.12
N VAL A 51 6.41 19.99 10.62
CA VAL A 51 7.05 19.66 9.34
C VAL A 51 7.79 18.33 9.43
N ALA A 52 8.55 18.10 10.51
CA ALA A 52 9.25 16.83 10.71
C ALA A 52 8.25 15.65 10.79
N GLY A 53 7.17 15.79 11.55
CA GLY A 53 6.12 14.79 11.67
C GLY A 53 5.42 14.50 10.34
N LEU A 54 5.09 15.54 9.56
CA LEU A 54 4.49 15.40 8.24
C LEU A 54 5.42 14.65 7.28
N VAL A 55 6.69 15.03 7.20
CA VAL A 55 7.67 14.41 6.30
C VAL A 55 7.93 12.95 6.72
N ALA A 56 8.14 12.71 8.01
CA ALA A 56 8.34 11.36 8.54
C ALA A 56 7.12 10.46 8.29
N GLY A 57 5.91 10.97 8.55
CA GLY A 57 4.65 10.26 8.31
C GLY A 57 4.45 9.92 6.83
N ALA A 58 4.64 10.89 5.95
CA ALA A 58 4.51 10.69 4.50
C ALA A 58 5.51 9.66 3.96
N MET A 59 6.78 9.74 4.38
CA MET A 59 7.81 8.78 3.99
C MET A 59 7.51 7.36 4.50
N SER A 60 7.07 7.23 5.76
CA SER A 60 6.70 5.96 6.36
C SER A 60 5.53 5.30 5.61
N MET A 61 4.47 6.06 5.31
CA MET A 61 3.33 5.55 4.55
C MET A 61 3.71 5.16 3.12
N ALA A 62 4.52 5.98 2.44
CA ALA A 62 4.98 5.68 1.09
C ALA A 62 5.84 4.41 1.05
N ALA A 63 6.77 4.26 1.99
CA ALA A 63 7.60 3.07 2.11
C ALA A 63 6.76 1.83 2.45
N GLY A 64 5.80 1.96 3.37
CA GLY A 64 4.90 0.87 3.75
C GLY A 64 4.05 0.37 2.59
N GLU A 65 3.43 1.27 1.83
CA GLU A 65 2.62 0.89 0.66
C GLU A 65 3.51 0.29 -0.46
N TYR A 66 4.71 0.83 -0.69
CA TYR A 66 5.66 0.23 -1.65
C TYR A 66 6.01 -1.21 -1.26
N VAL A 67 6.41 -1.44 -0.01
CA VAL A 67 6.73 -2.78 0.48
C VAL A 67 5.53 -3.70 0.35
N SER A 68 4.34 -3.25 0.78
CA SER A 68 3.09 -4.02 0.67
C SER A 68 2.80 -4.46 -0.76
N VAL A 69 2.85 -3.53 -1.73
CA VAL A 69 2.59 -3.85 -3.15
C VAL A 69 3.68 -4.76 -3.71
N SER A 70 4.95 -4.54 -3.35
CA SER A 70 6.04 -5.41 -3.81
C SER A 70 5.91 -6.84 -3.29
N SER A 71 5.56 -7.02 -2.01
CA SER A 71 5.35 -8.36 -1.43
C SER A 71 4.15 -9.07 -2.03
N GLN A 72 3.09 -8.33 -2.39
CA GLN A 72 1.96 -8.90 -3.12
C GLN A 72 2.39 -9.39 -4.50
N ALA A 73 3.15 -8.58 -5.24
CA ALA A 73 3.65 -8.97 -6.57
C ALA A 73 4.57 -10.20 -6.50
N ASP A 74 5.44 -10.27 -5.50
CA ASP A 74 6.31 -11.44 -5.28
C ASP A 74 5.51 -12.70 -4.96
N THR A 75 4.45 -12.58 -4.14
CA THR A 75 3.57 -13.69 -3.79
C THR A 75 2.79 -14.19 -5.01
N GLU A 76 2.20 -13.28 -5.78
CA GLU A 76 1.50 -13.60 -7.04
C GLU A 76 2.45 -14.27 -8.05
N GLY A 77 3.70 -13.81 -8.13
CA GLY A 77 4.73 -14.44 -8.97
C GLY A 77 5.06 -15.87 -8.53
N ALA A 78 5.23 -16.09 -7.22
CA ALA A 78 5.52 -17.40 -6.66
C ALA A 78 4.37 -18.39 -6.89
N ASP A 79 3.13 -17.94 -6.73
CA ASP A 79 1.93 -18.73 -6.99
C ASP A 79 1.81 -19.09 -8.48
N LEU A 80 2.05 -18.14 -9.39
CA LEU A 80 2.05 -18.43 -10.83
C LEU A 80 3.13 -19.44 -11.22
N ASP A 81 4.32 -19.37 -10.63
CA ASP A 81 5.38 -20.33 -10.90
C ASP A 81 5.09 -21.71 -10.31
N ARG A 82 4.34 -21.77 -9.21
CA ARG A 82 3.83 -23.01 -8.64
C ARG A 82 2.79 -23.65 -9.57
N GLU A 83 1.78 -22.90 -9.96
CA GLU A 83 0.73 -23.34 -10.87
C GLU A 83 1.30 -23.90 -12.17
N ARG A 84 2.30 -23.21 -12.75
CA ARG A 84 2.99 -23.68 -13.98
C ARG A 84 3.67 -25.03 -13.79
N ARG A 85 4.23 -25.31 -12.62
CA ARG A 85 4.85 -26.61 -12.31
C ARG A 85 3.78 -27.68 -12.13
N GLU A 86 2.69 -27.36 -11.44
CA GLU A 86 1.56 -28.27 -11.21
C GLU A 86 0.87 -28.63 -12.54
N LEU A 87 0.60 -27.65 -13.41
CA LEU A 87 0.12 -27.85 -14.78
C LEU A 87 1.01 -28.76 -15.65
N ALA A 88 2.33 -28.68 -15.48
CA ALA A 88 3.28 -29.52 -16.22
C ALA A 88 3.42 -30.94 -15.65
N ALA A 89 3.32 -31.09 -14.32
CA ALA A 89 3.55 -32.35 -13.62
C ALA A 89 2.28 -33.20 -13.49
N HIS A 90 1.11 -32.58 -13.32
CA HIS A 90 -0.15 -33.24 -12.96
C HIS A 90 -1.36 -32.72 -13.75
N PRO A 91 -1.34 -32.73 -15.11
CA PRO A 91 -2.37 -32.11 -15.93
C PRO A 91 -3.79 -32.66 -15.71
N GLU A 92 -3.94 -33.95 -15.40
CA GLU A 92 -5.24 -34.56 -15.08
C GLU A 92 -5.82 -34.04 -13.75
N HIS A 93 -4.95 -33.76 -12.77
CA HIS A 93 -5.37 -33.22 -11.47
C HIS A 93 -5.83 -31.77 -11.62
N GLU A 94 -5.05 -30.95 -12.33
CA GLU A 94 -5.39 -29.54 -12.62
C GLU A 94 -6.68 -29.42 -13.44
N HIS A 95 -6.89 -30.32 -14.42
CA HIS A 95 -8.15 -30.35 -15.16
C HIS A 95 -9.35 -30.68 -14.26
N ALA A 96 -9.17 -31.55 -13.27
CA ALA A 96 -10.20 -31.84 -12.27
C ALA A 96 -10.42 -30.64 -11.34
N GLU A 97 -9.38 -29.93 -10.92
CA GLU A 97 -9.48 -28.72 -10.10
C GLU A 97 -10.24 -27.59 -10.81
N MET A 98 -9.97 -27.35 -12.09
CA MET A 98 -10.66 -26.32 -12.87
C MET A 98 -12.14 -26.63 -13.16
N THR A 99 -12.56 -27.90 -13.02
CA THR A 99 -13.92 -28.37 -13.31
C THR A 99 -14.75 -28.70 -12.07
N ALA A 100 -14.14 -28.61 -10.88
CA ALA A 100 -14.79 -28.71 -9.57
C ALA A 100 -15.53 -27.41 -9.19
#